data_AF-A0A7C2YP38-F1
#
_entry.id   AF-A0A7C2YP38-F1
#
_cell.length_a   1.000
_cell.length_b   1.000
_cell.length_c   1.000
_cell.angle_alpha   90.00
_cell.angle_beta   90.00
_cell.angle_gamma   90.00
#
_symmetry.space_group_name_H-M   'P 1'
#
loop_
_entity.id
_entity.type
_entity.pdbx_description
1 polymer ?
#
loop_
_entity_poly.entity_id
_entity_poly.type
_entity_poly.pdbx_seq_one_letter_code
_entity_poly.pdbx_strand_id
1 'polypeptide(L)'
;MPYAIRIHETGGPEKLQWEEVQVGDPGPGEVRVRNTAIGLNYIDTYHRSGLYPLQLPITLGSEGAGVVEAVGPKVKGLKVGDRVAYANPIGAYAEVLLRPAEKLVKIPAGIDDKVAAAIMLKGMTSWYLCRRTYKVKKGDTILVHAAAGGVGQILCQWAKHLGATVIGTVGSEEKAALAKKAGCKHVIVTSKEKFSERVKQITKGKGVPVVYDGVGKDTFMDSLDCLAPLGLMVSFGNASGPVPPFNLGVLAQKGSLFLTRPTLATYTNKREDLERAARELFAVVKSKAVKISISQTYPLREAAQAHRDLEARKTTGSTVLLP
;
A
#
# COMPACT_ATOMS: atom_id res chain seq x y z
N MET A 1 -31.05 -4.42 2.35
CA MET A 1 -29.92 -4.42 3.32
C MET A 1 -28.65 -4.03 2.58
N PRO A 2 -27.51 -3.73 3.24
CA PRO A 2 -26.30 -3.36 2.51
C PRO A 2 -25.72 -4.54 1.74
N TYR A 3 -24.89 -4.25 0.75
CA TYR A 3 -24.16 -5.23 -0.05
C TYR A 3 -22.67 -5.27 0.27
N ALA A 4 -22.05 -6.40 -0.04
CA ALA A 4 -20.61 -6.62 0.07
C ALA A 4 -20.07 -7.51 -1.06
N ILE A 5 -18.77 -7.46 -1.29
CA ILE A 5 -18.04 -8.39 -2.15
C ILE A 5 -17.44 -9.50 -1.30
N ARG A 6 -17.96 -10.72 -1.47
CA ARG A 6 -17.56 -11.91 -0.73
C ARG A 6 -16.88 -12.94 -1.63
N ILE A 7 -16.07 -13.78 -1.00
CA ILE A 7 -15.52 -14.99 -1.62
C ILE A 7 -15.87 -16.19 -0.75
N HIS A 8 -16.28 -17.30 -1.38
CA HIS A 8 -16.56 -18.59 -0.72
C HIS A 8 -15.45 -19.62 -0.96
N GLU A 9 -14.63 -19.38 -1.97
CA GLU A 9 -13.46 -20.17 -2.34
C GLU A 9 -12.40 -19.23 -2.92
N THR A 10 -11.13 -19.62 -2.83
CA THR A 10 -10.02 -18.86 -3.43
C THR A 10 -9.96 -19.07 -4.94
N GLY A 11 -9.50 -18.06 -5.68
CA GLY A 11 -9.32 -18.18 -7.13
C GLY A 11 -9.06 -16.85 -7.84
N GLY A 12 -9.45 -16.79 -9.11
CA GLY A 12 -9.36 -15.59 -9.92
C GLY A 12 -10.43 -14.56 -9.57
N PRO A 13 -10.46 -13.43 -10.30
CA PRO A 13 -11.46 -12.37 -10.09
C PRO A 13 -12.92 -12.85 -10.15
N GLU A 14 -13.22 -13.95 -10.83
CA GLU A 14 -14.54 -14.57 -10.93
C GLU A 14 -15.10 -15.08 -9.60
N LYS A 15 -14.26 -15.25 -8.57
CA LYS A 15 -14.70 -15.66 -7.23
C LYS A 15 -15.33 -14.53 -6.39
N LEU A 16 -15.21 -13.28 -6.85
CA LEU A 16 -15.77 -12.11 -6.17
C LEU A 16 -17.28 -12.00 -6.44
N GLN A 17 -18.09 -12.23 -5.42
CA GLN A 17 -19.55 -12.26 -5.51
C GLN A 17 -20.15 -11.03 -4.82
N TRP A 18 -21.07 -10.36 -5.51
CA TRP A 18 -21.85 -9.24 -4.96
C TRP A 18 -23.07 -9.79 -4.24
N GLU A 19 -23.05 -9.71 -2.90
CA GLU A 19 -24.04 -10.34 -2.03
C GLU A 19 -24.67 -9.32 -1.09
N GLU A 20 -25.96 -9.47 -0.84
CA GLU A 20 -26.64 -8.77 0.24
C GLU A 20 -26.16 -9.35 1.59
N VAL A 21 -25.86 -8.49 2.55
CA VAL A 21 -25.36 -8.88 3.88
C VAL A 21 -26.16 -8.22 4.99
N GLN A 22 -26.27 -8.92 6.11
CA GLN A 22 -26.82 -8.37 7.35
C GLN A 22 -25.69 -7.72 8.15
N VAL A 23 -25.87 -6.44 8.50
CA VAL A 23 -24.98 -5.73 9.41
C VAL A 23 -25.76 -5.39 10.67
N GLY A 24 -25.44 -6.09 11.76
CA GLY A 24 -26.06 -5.86 13.07
C GLY A 24 -25.66 -4.52 13.68
N ASP A 25 -26.07 -4.33 14.94
CA ASP A 25 -25.64 -3.19 15.73
C ASP A 25 -24.21 -3.38 16.27
N PRO A 26 -23.43 -2.29 16.41
CA PRO A 26 -22.05 -2.38 16.88
C PRO A 26 -21.98 -2.89 18.33
N GLY A 27 -21.12 -3.88 18.57
CA GLY A 27 -20.81 -4.37 19.91
C GLY A 27 -19.93 -3.41 20.72
N PRO A 28 -19.56 -3.78 21.96
CA PRO A 28 -18.66 -2.98 22.78
C PRO A 28 -17.31 -2.72 22.10
N GLY A 29 -16.91 -1.46 21.96
CA GLY A 29 -15.66 -1.06 21.31
C GLY A 29 -15.74 -0.99 19.78
N GLU A 30 -16.90 -1.27 19.18
CA GLU A 30 -17.11 -1.24 17.74
C GLU A 30 -17.96 -0.04 17.31
N VAL A 31 -17.83 0.33 16.04
CA VAL A 31 -18.72 1.28 15.38
C VAL A 31 -19.20 0.70 14.06
N ARG A 32 -20.40 1.11 13.65
CA ARG A 32 -20.91 0.85 12.30
C ARG A 32 -20.50 2.01 11.39
N VAL A 33 -19.79 1.70 10.33
CA VAL A 33 -19.34 2.67 9.33
C VAL A 33 -20.04 2.38 8.02
N ARG A 34 -20.68 3.40 7.44
CA ARG A 34 -21.08 3.38 6.03
C ARG A 34 -19.94 3.93 5.21
N ASN A 35 -19.40 3.09 4.33
CA ASN A 35 -18.33 3.50 3.45
C ASN A 35 -18.82 4.52 2.43
N THR A 36 -17.96 5.48 2.12
CA THR A 36 -18.14 6.46 1.04
C THR A 36 -17.09 6.26 -0.04
N ALA A 37 -15.98 5.60 0.29
CA ALA A 37 -14.93 5.19 -0.63
C ALA A 37 -14.13 4.02 -0.04
N ILE A 38 -13.73 3.07 -0.89
CA ILE A 38 -13.01 1.85 -0.47
C ILE A 38 -11.71 1.76 -1.28
N GLY A 39 -10.60 1.47 -0.61
CA GLY A 39 -9.30 1.38 -1.26
C GLY A 39 -9.07 0.01 -1.90
N LEU A 40 -8.59 -0.02 -3.15
CA LEU A 40 -8.10 -1.24 -3.79
C LEU A 40 -6.58 -1.37 -3.60
N ASN A 41 -6.13 -2.54 -3.16
CA ASN A 41 -4.74 -2.85 -2.89
C ASN A 41 -4.33 -4.20 -3.48
N TYR A 42 -3.06 -4.36 -3.82
CA TYR A 42 -2.57 -5.62 -4.40
C TYR A 42 -2.70 -6.80 -3.42
N ILE A 43 -2.63 -6.54 -2.10
CA ILE A 43 -2.84 -7.58 -1.08
C ILE A 43 -4.23 -8.21 -1.15
N ASP A 44 -5.23 -7.48 -1.66
CA ASP A 44 -6.59 -8.00 -1.81
C ASP A 44 -6.62 -9.13 -2.85
N THR A 45 -5.73 -9.09 -3.85
CA THR A 45 -5.59 -10.18 -4.84
C THR A 45 -4.89 -11.39 -4.26
N TYR A 46 -3.97 -11.22 -3.30
CA TYR A 46 -3.32 -12.32 -2.59
C TYR A 46 -4.27 -13.08 -1.68
N HIS A 47 -5.17 -12.36 -1.00
CA HIS A 47 -6.23 -12.96 -0.21
C HIS A 47 -7.23 -13.71 -1.11
N ARG A 48 -7.66 -13.08 -2.21
CA ARG A 48 -8.57 -13.71 -3.17
C ARG A 48 -7.98 -14.98 -3.80
N SER A 49 -6.70 -14.95 -4.20
CA SER A 49 -6.06 -16.08 -4.87
C SER A 49 -5.66 -17.21 -3.92
N GLY A 50 -5.71 -17.00 -2.61
CA GLY A 50 -5.28 -17.96 -1.60
C GLY A 50 -3.77 -17.94 -1.32
N LEU A 51 -3.01 -17.04 -1.95
CA LEU A 51 -1.59 -16.84 -1.59
C LEU A 51 -1.44 -16.48 -0.11
N TYR A 52 -2.35 -15.65 0.40
CA TYR A 52 -2.51 -15.38 1.83
C TYR A 52 -3.84 -15.98 2.29
N PRO A 53 -3.80 -17.14 2.99
CA PRO A 53 -5.01 -17.87 3.32
C PRO A 53 -5.84 -17.12 4.36
N LEU A 54 -7.16 -17.16 4.19
CA LEU A 54 -8.17 -16.63 5.10
C LEU A 54 -9.22 -17.70 5.36
N GLN A 55 -9.94 -17.58 6.48
CA GLN A 55 -11.11 -18.39 6.73
C GLN A 55 -12.27 -17.93 5.83
N LEU A 56 -12.89 -18.86 5.12
CA LEU A 56 -13.96 -18.60 4.17
C LEU A 56 -15.33 -19.06 4.72
N PRO A 57 -16.45 -18.45 4.29
CA PRO A 57 -16.54 -17.32 3.36
C PRO A 57 -16.19 -15.96 4.01
N ILE A 58 -15.66 -15.01 3.24
CA ILE A 58 -15.18 -13.72 3.78
C ILE A 58 -15.42 -12.54 2.82
N THR A 59 -15.65 -11.35 3.40
CA THR A 59 -15.63 -10.07 2.68
C THR A 59 -14.19 -9.56 2.55
N LEU A 60 -13.76 -9.17 1.35
CA LEU A 60 -12.37 -8.75 1.10
C LEU A 60 -12.12 -7.25 1.37
N GLY A 61 -10.87 -6.83 1.13
CA GLY A 61 -10.39 -5.45 1.28
C GLY A 61 -10.09 -5.08 2.73
N SER A 62 -9.11 -4.23 2.97
CA SER A 62 -8.82 -3.72 4.32
C SER A 62 -8.79 -2.20 4.42
N GLU A 63 -8.89 -1.47 3.31
CA GLU A 63 -8.75 -0.02 3.24
C GLU A 63 -10.07 0.67 2.90
N GLY A 64 -10.40 1.76 3.60
CA GLY A 64 -11.59 2.54 3.27
C GLY A 64 -11.74 3.82 4.08
N ALA A 65 -12.75 4.60 3.69
CA ALA A 65 -13.21 5.81 4.32
C ALA A 65 -14.74 5.85 4.33
N GLY A 66 -15.31 6.43 5.37
CA GLY A 66 -16.74 6.48 5.54
C GLY A 66 -17.20 7.35 6.70
N VAL A 67 -18.49 7.27 6.98
CA VAL A 67 -19.15 8.00 8.05
C VAL A 67 -19.62 7.02 9.12
N VAL A 68 -19.37 7.35 10.39
CA VAL A 68 -19.89 6.59 11.52
C VAL A 68 -21.41 6.77 11.60
N GLU A 69 -22.16 5.67 11.50
CA GLU A 69 -23.62 5.66 11.58
C GLU A 69 -24.14 5.24 12.95
N ALA A 70 -23.41 4.36 13.64
CA ALA A 70 -23.73 3.95 15.00
C ALA A 70 -22.47 3.66 15.80
N VAL A 71 -22.55 3.83 17.11
CA VAL A 71 -21.44 3.65 18.05
C VAL A 71 -21.86 2.66 19.13
N GLY A 72 -21.09 1.60 19.31
CA GLY A 72 -21.34 0.61 20.34
C GLY A 72 -20.88 1.08 21.73
N PRO A 73 -21.24 0.35 22.79
CA PRO A 73 -20.80 0.66 24.15
C PRO A 73 -19.27 0.77 24.28
N LYS A 74 -18.76 1.51 25.25
CA LYS A 74 -17.31 1.64 25.56
C LYS A 74 -16.44 2.28 24.47
N VAL A 75 -17.00 2.69 23.33
CA VAL A 75 -16.27 3.50 22.35
C VAL A 75 -16.04 4.91 22.89
N LYS A 76 -14.81 5.39 22.76
CA LYS A 76 -14.41 6.76 23.12
C LYS A 76 -13.83 7.46 21.90
N GLY A 77 -14.01 8.78 21.83
CA GLY A 77 -13.39 9.62 20.81
C GLY A 77 -14.05 9.60 19.43
N LEU A 78 -15.03 8.73 19.16
CA LEU A 78 -15.83 8.72 17.93
C LEU A 78 -17.31 8.96 18.25
N LYS A 79 -18.02 9.64 17.35
CA LYS A 79 -19.47 9.83 17.40
C LYS A 79 -20.10 9.64 16.03
N VAL A 80 -21.42 9.45 16.00
CA VAL A 80 -22.21 9.44 14.76
C VAL A 80 -21.95 10.72 13.96
N GLY A 81 -21.77 10.58 12.65
CA GLY A 81 -21.42 11.67 11.72
C GLY A 81 -19.92 11.95 11.59
N ASP A 82 -19.06 11.39 12.45
CA ASP A 82 -17.61 11.51 12.27
C ASP A 82 -17.18 10.81 10.97
N ARG A 83 -16.36 11.50 10.17
CA ARG A 83 -15.68 10.94 8.99
C ARG A 83 -14.42 10.20 9.44
N VAL A 84 -14.31 8.93 9.07
CA VAL A 84 -13.24 8.03 9.53
C VAL A 84 -12.60 7.29 8.36
N ALA A 85 -11.34 6.92 8.52
CA ALA A 85 -10.61 6.10 7.56
C ALA A 85 -9.81 5.00 8.27
N TYR A 86 -9.49 3.93 7.54
CA TYR A 86 -8.84 2.74 8.08
C TYR A 86 -8.07 1.95 7.00
N ALA A 87 -7.17 1.07 7.45
CA ALA A 87 -6.39 0.15 6.60
C ALA A 87 -6.37 -1.31 7.10
N ASN A 88 -7.11 -1.61 8.18
CA ASN A 88 -7.31 -2.93 8.78
C ASN A 88 -8.52 -2.89 9.75
N PRO A 89 -9.11 -4.04 10.13
CA PRO A 89 -8.92 -5.38 9.53
C PRO A 89 -9.59 -5.53 8.16
N ILE A 90 -9.53 -6.76 7.61
CA ILE A 90 -10.20 -7.17 6.35
C ILE A 90 -11.74 -7.02 6.48
N GLY A 91 -12.44 -6.87 5.36
CA GLY A 91 -13.89 -6.67 5.26
C GLY A 91 -14.33 -5.32 4.71
N ALA A 92 -13.41 -4.57 4.08
CA ALA A 92 -13.67 -3.21 3.59
C ALA A 92 -14.56 -3.15 2.34
N TYR A 93 -14.65 -4.22 1.54
CA TYR A 93 -15.46 -4.26 0.33
C TYR A 93 -16.94 -4.48 0.68
N ALA A 94 -17.51 -3.53 1.40
CA ALA A 94 -18.90 -3.52 1.82
C ALA A 94 -19.42 -2.08 1.84
N GLU A 95 -20.70 -1.89 1.57
CA GLU A 95 -21.36 -0.58 1.71
C GLU A 95 -21.37 -0.13 3.18
N VAL A 96 -21.61 -1.08 4.10
CA VAL A 96 -21.66 -0.86 5.55
C VAL A 96 -20.94 -2.00 6.25
N LEU A 97 -20.19 -1.69 7.32
CA LEU A 97 -19.46 -2.69 8.11
C LEU A 97 -19.31 -2.29 9.58
N LEU A 98 -19.08 -3.29 10.43
CA LEU A 98 -18.64 -3.10 11.82
C LEU A 98 -17.12 -3.04 11.89
N ARG A 99 -16.59 -2.12 12.71
CA ARG A 99 -15.15 -1.91 12.84
C ARG A 99 -14.78 -1.61 14.30
N PRO A 100 -13.71 -2.21 14.84
CA PRO A 100 -13.17 -1.79 16.12
C PRO A 100 -12.75 -0.30 16.07
N ALA A 101 -13.26 0.49 17.00
CA ALA A 101 -13.01 1.94 17.05
C ALA A 101 -11.52 2.27 17.12
N GLU A 102 -10.73 1.43 17.78
CA GLU A 102 -9.27 1.58 17.90
C GLU A 102 -8.51 1.44 16.57
N LYS A 103 -9.14 0.89 15.52
CA LYS A 103 -8.54 0.77 14.18
C LYS A 103 -8.94 1.91 13.24
N LEU A 104 -9.79 2.84 13.70
CA LEU A 104 -10.25 3.99 12.93
C LEU A 104 -9.48 5.25 13.29
N VAL A 105 -9.21 6.08 12.28
CA VAL A 105 -8.71 7.45 12.50
C VAL A 105 -9.68 8.45 11.88
N LYS A 106 -9.84 9.62 12.52
CA LYS A 106 -10.67 10.69 11.95
C LYS A 106 -10.00 11.28 10.71
N ILE A 107 -10.80 11.50 9.67
CA ILE A 107 -10.36 12.21 8.48
C ILE A 107 -10.29 13.70 8.83
N PRO A 108 -9.12 14.35 8.72
CA PRO A 108 -9.02 15.77 9.00
C PRO A 108 -9.82 16.61 8.01
N ALA A 109 -10.33 17.75 8.46
CA ALA A 109 -10.95 18.74 7.58
C ALA A 109 -10.02 19.08 6.40
N GLY A 110 -10.60 19.24 5.21
CA GLY A 110 -9.90 19.51 3.94
C GLY A 110 -9.34 18.29 3.22
N ILE A 111 -9.47 17.07 3.77
CA ILE A 111 -9.17 15.83 3.05
C ILE A 111 -10.49 15.21 2.58
N ASP A 112 -10.56 14.84 1.31
CA ASP A 112 -11.71 14.15 0.71
C ASP A 112 -11.75 12.66 1.09
N ASP A 113 -12.93 12.06 1.15
CA ASP A 113 -13.09 10.65 1.53
C ASP A 113 -12.40 9.70 0.54
N LYS A 114 -12.47 9.98 -0.78
CA LYS A 114 -11.78 9.17 -1.79
C LYS A 114 -10.27 9.26 -1.60
N VAL A 115 -9.76 10.45 -1.25
CA VAL A 115 -8.33 10.61 -0.93
C VAL A 115 -7.97 9.81 0.29
N ALA A 116 -8.76 9.88 1.37
CA ALA A 116 -8.51 9.07 2.57
C ALA A 116 -8.50 7.56 2.24
N ALA A 117 -9.53 7.05 1.56
CA ALA A 117 -9.61 5.66 1.13
C ALA A 117 -8.48 5.23 0.17
N ALA A 118 -7.84 6.17 -0.53
CA ALA A 118 -6.73 5.87 -1.43
C ALA A 118 -5.38 5.77 -0.72
N ILE A 119 -5.23 6.34 0.49
CA ILE A 119 -3.91 6.53 1.12
C ILE A 119 -3.69 5.82 2.44
N MET A 120 -4.70 5.35 3.14
CA MET A 120 -4.50 4.80 4.48
C MET A 120 -3.48 3.66 4.46
N LEU A 121 -3.71 2.63 3.65
CA LEU A 121 -2.82 1.48 3.53
C LEU A 121 -1.52 1.87 2.83
N LYS A 122 -1.61 2.51 1.66
CA LYS A 122 -0.44 2.78 0.80
C LYS A 122 0.48 3.86 1.37
N GLY A 123 -0.13 4.87 1.96
CA GLY A 123 0.54 5.98 2.64
C GLY A 123 1.16 5.56 3.96
N MET A 124 0.46 4.79 4.81
CA MET A 124 1.09 4.26 6.03
C MET A 124 2.19 3.25 5.71
N THR A 125 2.06 2.50 4.62
CA THR A 125 3.13 1.63 4.11
C THR A 125 4.35 2.47 3.74
N SER A 126 4.17 3.49 2.92
CA SER A 126 5.26 4.42 2.55
C SER A 126 5.89 5.09 3.77
N TRP A 127 5.07 5.50 4.74
CA TRP A 127 5.52 6.08 6.00
C TRP A 127 6.44 5.13 6.76
N TYR A 128 6.00 3.91 7.07
CA TYR A 128 6.84 3.02 7.88
C TYR A 128 8.11 2.62 7.13
N LEU A 129 8.04 2.45 5.80
CA LEU A 129 9.18 2.10 4.96
C LEU A 129 10.29 3.16 5.09
N CYS A 130 9.99 4.44 4.87
CA CYS A 130 10.99 5.51 4.86
C CYS A 130 11.27 6.17 6.22
N ARG A 131 10.42 5.94 7.23
CA ARG A 131 10.55 6.54 8.57
C ARG A 131 10.97 5.56 9.65
N ARG A 132 10.76 4.25 9.46
CA ARG A 132 11.01 3.23 10.50
C ARG A 132 11.87 2.07 10.02
N THR A 133 11.50 1.41 8.91
CA THR A 133 12.25 0.25 8.38
C THR A 133 13.65 0.66 7.98
N TYR A 134 13.74 1.69 7.15
CA TYR A 134 14.98 2.41 6.91
C TYR A 134 14.69 3.90 7.07
N LYS A 135 15.37 4.55 8.02
CA LYS A 135 15.20 5.98 8.26
C LYS A 135 15.89 6.76 7.15
N VAL A 136 15.16 7.07 6.08
CA VAL A 136 15.65 7.86 4.95
C VAL A 136 16.06 9.25 5.43
N LYS A 137 17.26 9.67 5.03
CA LYS A 137 17.86 10.96 5.37
C LYS A 137 18.17 11.76 4.12
N LYS A 138 18.34 13.07 4.32
CA LYS A 138 18.84 13.97 3.28
C LYS A 138 20.20 13.46 2.77
N GLY A 139 20.34 13.36 1.45
CA GLY A 139 21.57 12.88 0.81
C GLY A 139 21.58 11.40 0.45
N ASP A 140 20.65 10.59 1.00
CA ASP A 140 20.53 9.18 0.59
C ASP A 140 20.18 9.08 -0.90
N THR A 141 20.71 8.06 -1.58
CA THR A 141 20.26 7.69 -2.92
C THR A 141 19.61 6.31 -2.84
N ILE A 142 18.30 6.21 -3.04
CA ILE A 142 17.53 4.98 -2.80
C ILE A 142 16.96 4.39 -4.11
N LEU A 143 16.72 3.08 -4.12
CA LEU A 143 16.01 2.41 -5.22
C LEU A 143 14.58 2.06 -4.79
N VAL A 144 13.60 2.40 -5.63
CA VAL A 144 12.18 2.07 -5.45
C VAL A 144 11.66 1.38 -6.70
N HIS A 145 11.23 0.12 -6.55
CA HIS A 145 10.59 -0.61 -7.64
C HIS A 145 9.12 -0.21 -7.81
N ALA A 146 8.60 -0.41 -9.03
CA ALA A 146 7.22 -0.08 -9.41
C ALA A 146 6.83 1.36 -9.04
N ALA A 147 7.70 2.33 -9.36
CA ALA A 147 7.59 3.73 -8.94
C ALA A 147 6.31 4.45 -9.42
N ALA A 148 5.63 3.92 -10.45
CA ALA A 148 4.35 4.43 -10.95
C ALA A 148 3.09 3.79 -10.30
N GLY A 149 3.26 2.77 -9.44
CA GLY A 149 2.19 2.15 -8.69
C GLY A 149 1.77 2.95 -7.45
N GLY A 150 0.69 2.52 -6.78
CA GLY A 150 0.11 3.26 -5.66
C GLY A 150 1.09 3.56 -4.50
N VAL A 151 1.82 2.55 -4.00
CA VAL A 151 2.85 2.77 -2.97
C VAL A 151 4.06 3.52 -3.55
N GLY A 152 4.52 3.14 -4.74
CA GLY A 152 5.69 3.76 -5.39
C GLY A 152 5.54 5.28 -5.55
N GLN A 153 4.37 5.74 -6.01
CA GLN A 153 4.07 7.17 -6.19
C GLN A 153 4.11 7.95 -4.87
N ILE A 154 3.64 7.38 -3.76
CA ILE A 154 3.68 8.04 -2.44
C ILE A 154 5.09 8.00 -1.88
N LEU A 155 5.75 6.84 -1.89
CA LEU A 155 7.09 6.65 -1.34
C LEU A 155 8.13 7.52 -2.04
N CYS A 156 8.08 7.65 -3.37
CA CYS A 156 9.01 8.51 -4.11
C CYS A 156 8.86 9.99 -3.73
N GLN A 157 7.63 10.49 -3.63
CA GLN A 157 7.35 11.87 -3.23
C GLN A 157 7.82 12.13 -1.80
N TRP A 158 7.53 11.19 -0.89
CA TRP A 158 7.90 11.33 0.52
C TRP A 158 9.41 11.26 0.71
N ALA A 159 10.09 10.32 0.06
CA ALA A 159 11.55 10.22 0.11
C ALA A 159 12.23 11.47 -0.46
N LYS A 160 11.72 12.02 -1.58
CA LYS A 160 12.18 13.31 -2.10
C LYS A 160 11.96 14.45 -1.10
N HIS A 161 10.80 14.50 -0.46
CA HIS A 161 10.50 15.51 0.58
C HIS A 161 11.46 15.41 1.78
N LEU A 162 11.92 14.20 2.12
CA LEU A 162 12.96 13.97 3.14
C LEU A 162 14.39 14.30 2.66
N GLY A 163 14.56 14.69 1.39
CA GLY A 163 15.84 15.10 0.80
C GLY A 163 16.65 13.97 0.18
N ALA A 164 16.05 12.80 -0.08
CA ALA A 164 16.71 11.71 -0.78
C ALA A 164 16.66 11.88 -2.31
N THR A 165 17.66 11.34 -2.98
CA THR A 165 17.66 11.10 -4.42
C THR A 165 17.00 9.75 -4.69
N VAL A 166 15.89 9.75 -5.43
CA VAL A 166 15.16 8.51 -5.73
C VAL A 166 15.49 8.03 -7.13
N ILE A 167 15.94 6.77 -7.23
CA ILE A 167 15.99 5.97 -8.45
C ILE A 167 14.73 5.12 -8.50
N GLY A 168 13.85 5.34 -9.47
CA GLY A 168 12.61 4.59 -9.62
C GLY A 168 12.68 3.62 -10.80
N THR A 169 12.16 2.41 -10.65
CA THR A 169 11.95 1.50 -11.80
C THR A 169 10.49 1.47 -12.22
N VAL A 170 10.24 1.39 -13.53
CA VAL A 170 8.91 1.30 -14.14
C VAL A 170 8.91 0.31 -15.30
N GLY A 171 7.73 -0.22 -15.65
CA GLY A 171 7.59 -1.19 -16.73
C GLY A 171 7.39 -0.60 -18.14
N SER A 172 7.20 0.72 -18.28
CA SER A 172 6.97 1.36 -19.58
C SER A 172 7.36 2.85 -19.56
N GLU A 173 7.47 3.47 -20.74
CA GLU A 173 7.80 4.89 -20.89
C GLU A 173 6.68 5.80 -20.40
N GLU A 174 5.42 5.44 -20.62
CA GLU A 174 4.27 6.21 -20.13
C GLU A 174 4.31 6.30 -18.60
N LYS A 175 4.69 5.21 -17.93
CA LYS A 175 4.89 5.16 -16.48
C LYS A 175 6.14 5.93 -16.03
N ALA A 176 7.11 6.16 -16.90
CA ALA A 176 8.32 6.89 -16.55
C ALA A 176 8.03 8.38 -16.28
N ALA A 177 7.11 8.99 -17.04
CA ALA A 177 6.67 10.35 -16.78
C ALA A 177 6.00 10.51 -15.40
N LEU A 178 5.19 9.54 -14.99
CA LEU A 178 4.57 9.50 -13.67
C LEU A 178 5.60 9.37 -12.55
N ALA A 179 6.60 8.51 -12.71
CA ALA A 179 7.68 8.37 -11.73
C ALA A 179 8.52 9.66 -11.61
N LYS A 180 8.84 10.32 -12.73
CA LYS A 180 9.52 11.63 -12.72
C LYS A 180 8.69 12.69 -11.99
N LYS A 181 7.39 12.77 -12.27
CA LYS A 181 6.45 13.70 -11.59
C LYS A 181 6.35 13.42 -10.09
N ALA A 182 6.43 12.15 -9.68
CA ALA A 182 6.48 11.73 -8.28
C ALA A 182 7.84 11.99 -7.60
N GLY A 183 8.81 12.57 -8.31
CA GLY A 183 10.07 13.01 -7.71
C GLY A 183 11.25 12.06 -7.88
N CYS A 184 11.12 11.01 -8.69
CA CYS A 184 12.28 10.22 -9.10
C CYS A 184 13.25 11.10 -9.90
N LYS A 185 14.48 11.26 -9.39
CA LYS A 185 15.55 11.98 -10.11
C LYS A 185 16.04 11.15 -11.28
N HIS A 186 16.10 9.84 -11.10
CA HIS A 186 16.44 8.87 -12.13
C HIS A 186 15.28 7.89 -12.28
N VAL A 187 14.92 7.59 -13.51
CA VAL A 187 13.89 6.58 -13.82
C VAL A 187 14.47 5.59 -14.80
N ILE A 188 14.28 4.31 -14.49
CA ILE A 188 14.76 3.17 -15.27
C ILE A 188 13.55 2.43 -15.80
N VAL A 189 13.47 2.29 -17.13
CA VAL A 189 12.41 1.51 -17.80
C VAL A 189 12.91 0.08 -17.96
N THR A 190 12.43 -0.84 -17.12
CA THR A 190 13.00 -2.19 -16.99
C THR A 190 12.79 -3.07 -18.23
N SER A 191 11.91 -2.66 -19.16
CA SER A 191 11.74 -3.35 -20.45
C SER A 191 12.81 -2.97 -21.48
N LYS A 192 13.61 -1.92 -21.23
CA LYS A 192 14.62 -1.39 -22.16
C LYS A 192 16.05 -1.64 -21.70
N GLU A 193 16.28 -1.69 -20.40
CA GLU A 193 17.62 -1.82 -19.84
C GLU A 193 17.61 -2.62 -18.53
N LYS A 194 18.75 -3.23 -18.20
CA LYS A 194 18.93 -3.94 -16.92
C LYS A 194 19.14 -2.93 -15.80
N PHE A 195 18.21 -2.91 -14.84
CA PHE A 195 18.21 -1.87 -13.83
C PHE A 195 19.42 -1.91 -12.89
N SER A 196 19.96 -3.10 -12.59
CA SER A 196 21.13 -3.22 -11.69
C SER A 196 22.38 -2.58 -12.28
N GLU A 197 22.61 -2.75 -13.58
CA GLU A 197 23.70 -2.06 -14.30
C GLU A 197 23.49 -0.55 -14.30
N ARG A 198 22.26 -0.10 -14.56
CA ARG A 198 21.94 1.32 -14.58
C ARG A 198 22.07 1.98 -13.21
N VAL A 199 21.67 1.29 -12.13
CA VAL A 199 21.89 1.74 -10.75
C VAL A 199 23.38 1.85 -10.45
N LYS A 200 24.19 0.86 -10.85
CA LYS A 200 25.65 0.90 -10.70
C LYS A 200 26.26 2.12 -11.40
N GLN A 201 25.80 2.46 -12.61
CA GLN A 201 26.25 3.66 -13.32
C GLN A 201 25.86 4.95 -12.58
N ILE A 202 24.59 5.09 -12.19
CA ILE A 202 24.06 6.27 -11.48
C ILE A 202 24.83 6.50 -10.17
N THR A 203 25.12 5.42 -9.45
CA THR A 203 25.80 5.45 -8.14
C THR A 203 27.32 5.40 -8.23
N LYS A 204 27.88 5.40 -9.46
CA LYS A 204 29.33 5.28 -9.71
C LYS A 204 29.95 4.07 -9.01
N GLY A 205 29.25 2.94 -9.04
CA GLY A 205 29.70 1.67 -8.45
C GLY A 205 29.47 1.54 -6.95
N LYS A 206 28.99 2.58 -6.25
CA LYS A 206 28.80 2.54 -4.79
C LYS A 206 27.60 1.71 -4.34
N GLY A 207 26.58 1.56 -5.19
CA GLY A 207 25.29 0.99 -4.81
C GLY A 207 24.42 1.95 -3.98
N VAL A 208 23.25 1.48 -3.58
CA VAL A 208 22.30 2.21 -2.73
C VAL A 208 22.27 1.61 -1.31
N PRO A 209 22.07 2.41 -0.25
CA PRO A 209 21.99 1.88 1.11
C PRO A 209 20.67 1.15 1.39
N VAL A 210 19.65 1.35 0.56
CA VAL A 210 18.35 0.66 0.68
C VAL A 210 17.69 0.46 -0.68
N VAL A 211 17.10 -0.72 -0.87
CA VAL A 211 16.18 -1.04 -1.96
C VAL A 211 14.80 -1.33 -1.39
N TYR A 212 13.77 -0.67 -1.91
CA TYR A 212 12.37 -0.97 -1.63
C TYR A 212 11.77 -1.78 -2.78
N ASP A 213 11.58 -3.07 -2.54
CA ASP A 213 11.08 -4.02 -3.53
C ASP A 213 9.67 -4.51 -3.18
N GLY A 214 8.69 -4.00 -3.94
CA GLY A 214 7.29 -4.45 -3.90
C GLY A 214 6.93 -5.47 -4.98
N VAL A 215 7.86 -5.79 -5.88
CA VAL A 215 7.64 -6.66 -7.03
C VAL A 215 7.93 -8.12 -6.67
N GLY A 216 9.04 -8.40 -6.00
CA GLY A 216 9.35 -9.72 -5.48
C GLY A 216 10.14 -10.59 -6.46
N LYS A 217 9.60 -11.75 -6.84
CA LYS A 217 10.32 -12.83 -7.57
C LYS A 217 11.22 -12.33 -8.71
N ASP A 218 10.72 -11.42 -9.55
CA ASP A 218 11.38 -11.04 -10.81
C ASP A 218 12.51 -10.02 -10.60
N THR A 219 12.55 -9.33 -9.46
CA THR A 219 13.49 -8.24 -9.18
C THR A 219 14.46 -8.57 -8.05
N PHE A 220 14.20 -9.62 -7.27
CA PHE A 220 14.87 -9.84 -5.98
C PHE A 220 16.39 -9.94 -6.08
N MET A 221 16.92 -10.80 -6.95
CA MET A 221 18.38 -11.03 -7.03
C MET A 221 19.11 -9.80 -7.57
N ASP A 222 18.60 -9.18 -8.64
CA ASP A 222 19.18 -7.94 -9.19
C ASP A 222 19.03 -6.76 -8.20
N SER A 223 18.02 -6.76 -7.32
CA SER A 223 17.91 -5.79 -6.22
C SER A 223 19.03 -5.93 -5.22
N LEU A 224 19.44 -7.16 -4.88
CA LEU A 224 20.61 -7.39 -4.03
C LEU A 224 21.89 -6.87 -4.69
N ASP A 225 22.01 -6.96 -6.00
CA ASP A 225 23.15 -6.41 -6.77
C ASP A 225 23.19 -4.88 -6.82
N CYS A 226 22.09 -4.21 -6.47
CA CYS A 226 22.02 -2.76 -6.41
C CYS A 226 22.53 -2.19 -5.07
N LEU A 227 22.63 -3.01 -4.03
CA LEU A 227 22.93 -2.55 -2.69
C LEU A 227 24.42 -2.22 -2.50
N ALA A 228 24.68 -1.16 -1.74
CA ALA A 228 25.99 -0.91 -1.14
C ALA A 228 26.28 -1.97 -0.06
N PRO A 229 27.55 -2.20 0.31
CA PRO A 229 27.88 -3.00 1.49
C PRO A 229 27.10 -2.52 2.73
N LEU A 230 26.63 -3.47 3.54
CA LEU A 230 25.74 -3.23 4.69
C LEU A 230 24.38 -2.59 4.34
N GLY A 231 24.00 -2.63 3.06
CA GLY A 231 22.73 -2.13 2.57
C GLY A 231 21.54 -3.00 2.99
N LEU A 232 20.35 -2.41 3.00
CA LEU A 232 19.11 -3.08 3.38
C LEU A 232 18.23 -3.40 2.17
N MET A 233 17.94 -4.68 1.97
CA MET A 233 16.87 -5.16 1.10
C MET A 233 15.54 -5.15 1.86
N VAL A 234 14.62 -4.29 1.45
CA VAL A 234 13.25 -4.24 1.99
C VAL A 234 12.30 -4.88 0.99
N SER A 235 12.05 -6.17 1.17
CA SER A 235 11.11 -6.94 0.35
C SER A 235 9.71 -6.81 0.96
N PHE A 236 8.80 -6.01 0.40
CA PHE A 236 7.50 -5.71 1.02
C PHE A 236 6.28 -6.10 0.17
N GLY A 237 6.48 -6.62 -1.04
CA GLY A 237 5.40 -7.06 -1.94
C GLY A 237 5.77 -8.29 -2.76
N ASN A 238 4.79 -8.88 -3.45
CA ASN A 238 4.92 -10.10 -4.26
C ASN A 238 4.21 -9.91 -5.61
N ALA A 239 4.28 -8.72 -6.21
CA ALA A 239 3.48 -8.42 -7.41
C ALA A 239 3.77 -9.35 -8.60
N SER A 240 5.01 -9.83 -8.73
CA SER A 240 5.39 -10.86 -9.72
C SER A 240 5.40 -12.29 -9.16
N GLY A 241 4.95 -12.47 -7.92
CA GLY A 241 5.00 -13.71 -7.18
C GLY A 241 5.96 -13.67 -5.99
N PRO A 242 5.87 -14.67 -5.09
CA PRO A 242 6.73 -14.77 -3.92
C PRO A 242 8.18 -15.06 -4.32
N VAL A 243 9.11 -14.46 -3.58
CA VAL A 243 10.53 -14.79 -3.70
C VAL A 243 10.74 -16.24 -3.25
N PRO A 244 11.30 -17.13 -4.11
CA PRO A 244 11.59 -18.50 -3.72
C PRO A 244 12.60 -18.58 -2.57
N PRO A 245 12.66 -19.69 -1.82
CA PRO A 245 13.74 -19.94 -0.88
C PRO A 245 15.11 -19.76 -1.55
N PHE A 246 16.04 -19.08 -0.88
CA PHE A 246 17.39 -18.84 -1.37
C PHE A 246 18.43 -19.01 -0.27
N ASN A 247 19.69 -19.23 -0.65
CA ASN A 247 20.78 -19.39 0.29
C ASN A 247 21.13 -18.05 0.96
N LEU A 248 21.00 -17.96 2.29
CA LEU A 248 21.34 -16.74 3.05
C LEU A 248 22.81 -16.33 2.93
N GLY A 249 23.72 -17.27 2.63
CA GLY A 249 25.14 -16.97 2.37
C GLY A 249 25.36 -15.97 1.23
N VAL A 250 24.39 -15.84 0.31
CA VAL A 250 24.39 -14.80 -0.73
C VAL A 250 24.43 -13.39 -0.14
N LEU A 251 23.78 -13.15 1.01
CA LEU A 251 23.79 -11.84 1.67
C LEU A 251 25.19 -11.47 2.15
N ALA A 252 25.95 -12.44 2.66
CA ALA A 252 27.35 -12.24 3.05
C ALA A 252 28.23 -11.96 1.81
N GLN A 253 28.09 -12.77 0.76
CA GLN A 253 28.85 -12.64 -0.50
C GLN A 253 28.63 -11.28 -1.17
N LYS A 254 27.43 -10.72 -1.09
CA LYS A 254 27.08 -9.43 -1.69
C LYS A 254 27.38 -8.22 -0.79
N GLY A 255 28.20 -8.39 0.26
CA GLY A 255 28.67 -7.29 1.10
C GLY A 255 27.92 -7.17 2.44
N SER A 256 27.66 -8.30 3.10
CA SER A 256 27.03 -8.35 4.43
C SER A 256 25.68 -7.62 4.47
N LEU A 257 24.84 -7.90 3.48
CA LEU A 257 23.55 -7.25 3.32
C LEU A 257 22.56 -7.64 4.43
N PHE A 258 21.63 -6.73 4.72
CA PHE A 258 20.47 -6.99 5.55
C PHE A 258 19.25 -7.27 4.66
N LEU A 259 18.35 -8.13 5.13
CA LEU A 259 17.07 -8.43 4.47
C LEU A 259 15.93 -8.35 5.48
N THR A 260 14.83 -7.71 5.10
CA THR A 260 13.60 -7.71 5.90
C THR A 260 12.35 -7.85 5.04
N ARG A 261 11.32 -8.45 5.62
CA ARG A 261 9.98 -8.60 5.06
C ARG A 261 8.93 -7.96 5.98
N PRO A 262 8.70 -6.63 5.90
CA PRO A 262 7.83 -5.93 6.83
C PRO A 262 6.35 -6.01 6.42
N THR A 263 5.45 -5.84 7.39
CA THR A 263 3.99 -5.74 7.15
C THR A 263 3.40 -4.50 7.84
N LEU A 264 2.39 -3.89 7.23
CA LEU A 264 1.70 -2.73 7.82
C LEU A 264 1.10 -3.05 9.20
N ALA A 265 0.54 -4.26 9.35
CA ALA A 265 -0.08 -4.72 10.59
C ALA A 265 0.91 -4.63 11.77
N THR A 266 2.16 -5.05 11.59
CA THR A 266 3.19 -4.95 12.64
C THR A 266 3.53 -3.50 13.00
N TYR A 267 3.65 -2.62 12.01
CA TYR A 267 4.05 -1.22 12.22
C TYR A 267 2.94 -0.30 12.73
N THR A 268 1.68 -0.75 12.69
CA THR A 268 0.49 0.02 13.12
C THR A 268 -0.38 -0.75 14.12
N ASN A 269 0.14 -1.82 14.73
CA ASN A 269 -0.62 -2.63 15.67
C ASN A 269 -1.04 -1.84 16.92
N LYS A 270 -0.09 -1.08 17.49
CA LYS A 270 -0.33 -0.19 18.63
C LYS A 270 -1.10 1.05 18.20
N ARG A 271 -2.05 1.48 19.02
CA ARG A 271 -2.87 2.67 18.74
C ARG A 271 -2.02 3.92 18.51
N GLU A 272 -0.99 4.12 19.32
CA GLU A 272 -0.11 5.29 19.23
C GLU A 272 0.68 5.30 17.90
N ASP A 273 1.07 4.12 17.42
CA ASP A 273 1.76 3.98 16.14
C ASP A 273 0.82 4.25 14.96
N LEU A 274 -0.42 3.74 15.00
CA LEU A 274 -1.46 4.04 14.00
C LEU A 274 -1.75 5.54 13.94
N GLU A 275 -1.95 6.18 15.09
CA GLU A 275 -2.23 7.61 15.15
C GLU A 275 -1.04 8.45 14.70
N ARG A 276 0.19 8.07 15.06
CA ARG A 276 1.40 8.74 14.56
C ARG A 276 1.51 8.63 13.04
N ALA A 277 1.32 7.43 12.48
CA ALA A 277 1.35 7.22 11.05
C ALA A 277 0.28 8.05 10.33
N ALA A 278 -0.96 8.06 10.84
CA ALA A 278 -2.05 8.84 10.28
C ALA A 278 -1.78 10.35 10.34
N ARG A 279 -1.32 10.87 11.48
CA ARG A 279 -0.99 12.29 11.64
C ARG A 279 0.11 12.72 10.66
N GLU A 280 1.21 11.98 10.58
CA GLU A 280 2.32 12.30 9.68
C GLU A 280 1.89 12.19 8.20
N LEU A 281 1.11 11.16 7.85
CA LEU A 281 0.55 10.98 6.51
C LEU A 281 -0.37 12.14 6.10
N PHE A 282 -1.35 12.49 6.93
CA PHE A 282 -2.24 13.60 6.61
C PHE A 282 -1.50 14.93 6.56
N ALA A 283 -0.47 15.13 7.40
CA ALA A 283 0.34 16.35 7.37
C ALA A 283 1.10 16.51 6.04
N VAL A 284 1.76 15.45 5.55
CA VAL A 284 2.51 15.50 4.27
C VAL A 284 1.58 15.64 3.07
N VAL A 285 0.35 15.11 3.14
CA VAL A 285 -0.68 15.31 2.10
C VAL A 285 -1.21 16.75 2.13
N LYS A 286 -1.51 17.29 3.31
CA LYS A 286 -1.99 18.68 3.47
C LYS A 286 -0.96 19.72 3.03
N SER A 287 0.33 19.48 3.29
CA SER A 287 1.40 20.35 2.82
C SER A 287 1.64 20.26 1.31
N LYS A 288 0.96 19.35 0.61
CA LYS A 288 1.11 19.04 -0.82
C LYS A 288 2.50 18.52 -1.20
N ALA A 289 3.32 18.15 -0.21
CA ALA A 289 4.59 17.47 -0.42
C ALA A 289 4.39 16.07 -1.00
N VAL A 290 3.31 15.40 -0.61
CA VAL A 290 2.80 14.19 -1.25
C VAL A 290 1.42 14.50 -1.84
N LYS A 291 1.32 14.44 -3.17
CA LYS A 291 0.06 14.60 -3.90
C LYS A 291 -0.50 13.24 -4.27
N ILE A 292 -1.79 13.07 -3.99
CA ILE A 292 -2.50 11.80 -4.22
C ILE A 292 -3.26 11.91 -5.51
N SER A 293 -2.98 10.99 -6.43
CA SER A 293 -3.73 10.86 -7.68
C SER A 293 -4.59 9.62 -7.61
N ILE A 294 -5.90 9.82 -7.71
CA ILE A 294 -6.87 8.75 -7.90
C ILE A 294 -7.11 8.69 -9.40
N SER A 295 -6.43 7.76 -10.06
CA SER A 295 -6.41 7.70 -11.51
C SER A 295 -7.64 6.97 -12.07
N GLN A 296 -8.28 6.13 -11.27
CA GLN A 296 -9.45 5.36 -11.66
C GLN A 296 -10.37 5.09 -10.46
N THR A 297 -11.66 5.03 -10.75
CA THR A 297 -12.71 4.61 -9.80
C THR A 297 -13.60 3.56 -10.44
N TYR A 298 -14.06 2.60 -9.64
CA TYR A 298 -15.03 1.58 -10.08
C TYR A 298 -16.19 1.54 -9.10
N PRO A 299 -17.41 1.20 -9.52
CA PRO A 299 -18.46 0.77 -8.60
C PRO A 299 -17.99 -0.43 -7.76
N LEU A 300 -18.38 -0.54 -6.50
CA LEU A 300 -17.99 -1.65 -5.61
C LEU A 300 -18.42 -3.00 -6.18
N ARG A 301 -19.62 -3.08 -6.77
CA ARG A 301 -20.13 -4.27 -7.49
C ARG A 301 -19.23 -4.73 -8.64
N GLU A 302 -18.34 -3.87 -9.15
CA GLU A 302 -17.39 -4.16 -10.23
C GLU A 302 -15.97 -4.45 -9.70
N ALA A 303 -15.81 -4.80 -8.42
CA ALA A 303 -14.52 -5.14 -7.82
C ALA A 303 -13.74 -6.21 -8.62
N ALA A 304 -14.44 -7.16 -9.24
CA ALA A 304 -13.82 -8.15 -10.12
C ALA A 304 -13.09 -7.52 -11.32
N GLN A 305 -13.68 -6.50 -11.94
CA GLN A 305 -13.04 -5.78 -13.04
C GLN A 305 -11.85 -4.95 -12.54
N ALA A 306 -12.00 -4.29 -11.40
CA ALA A 306 -10.91 -3.52 -10.80
C ALA A 306 -9.70 -4.40 -10.47
N HIS A 307 -9.93 -5.63 -9.97
CA HIS A 307 -8.88 -6.62 -9.75
C HIS A 307 -8.20 -7.06 -11.06
N ARG A 308 -8.98 -7.34 -12.13
CA ARG A 308 -8.43 -7.69 -13.45
C ARG A 308 -7.47 -6.62 -13.97
N ASP A 309 -7.88 -5.35 -13.90
CA ASP A 309 -7.06 -4.24 -14.40
C ASP A 309 -5.80 -4.01 -13.54
N LEU A 310 -5.90 -4.22 -12.23
CA LEU A 310 -4.76 -4.15 -11.31
C LEU A 310 -3.72 -5.24 -11.63
N GLU A 311 -4.14 -6.50 -11.75
CA GLU A 311 -3.26 -7.64 -12.03
C GLU A 311 -2.67 -7.57 -13.45
N ALA A 312 -3.42 -7.05 -14.42
CA ALA A 312 -2.95 -6.78 -15.78
C ALA A 312 -2.00 -5.56 -15.87
N ARG A 313 -1.64 -4.94 -14.74
CA ARG A 313 -0.74 -3.77 -14.66
C ARG A 313 -1.26 -2.56 -15.47
N LYS A 314 -2.57 -2.46 -15.71
CA LYS A 314 -3.22 -1.35 -16.44
C LYS A 314 -3.46 -0.11 -15.58
N THR A 315 -3.41 -0.25 -14.25
CA THR A 315 -3.62 0.85 -13.32
C THR A 315 -2.34 1.66 -13.08
N THR A 316 -2.53 2.93 -12.70
CA THR A 316 -1.47 3.81 -12.18
C THR A 316 -1.97 4.52 -10.92
N GLY A 317 -1.06 4.94 -10.05
CA GLY A 317 -1.47 5.61 -8.80
C GLY A 317 -2.41 4.74 -7.95
N SER A 318 -3.43 5.37 -7.35
CA SER A 318 -4.42 4.68 -6.52
C SER A 318 -5.73 4.45 -7.28
N THR A 319 -6.35 3.30 -7.01
CA THR A 319 -7.73 2.96 -7.42
C THR A 319 -8.64 2.99 -6.19
N VAL A 320 -9.86 3.49 -6.37
CA VAL A 320 -10.90 3.50 -5.34
C VAL A 320 -12.16 2.80 -5.86
N LEU A 321 -12.78 1.97 -5.02
CA LEU A 321 -14.11 1.43 -5.24
C LEU A 321 -15.15 2.34 -4.58
N LEU A 322 -16.26 2.61 -5.25
CA LEU A 322 -17.34 3.44 -4.76
C LEU A 322 -18.54 2.55 -4.41
N PRO A 323 -18.95 2.48 -3.13
CA PRO A 323 -20.12 1.72 -2.71
C PRO A 323 -21.39 2.24 -3.39
#